data_AF-A0A6C0KP95-F1
#
_entry.id   AF-A0A6C0KP95-F1
#
_cell.length_a   1.000
_cell.length_b   1.000
_cell.length_c   1.000
_cell.angle_alpha   90.00
_cell.angle_beta   90.00
_cell.angle_gamma   90.00
#
_symmetry.space_group_name_H-M   'P 1'
#
loop_
_entity.id
_entity.type
_entity.pdbx_description
1 polymer ?
#
loop_
_entity_poly.entity_id
_entity_poly.type
_entity_poly.pdbx_seq_one_letter_code
_entity_poly.pdbx_strand_id
1 'polypeptide(L)'
;MKIYIVNITPQSLKNKINLFKQDYEFSEKIKYELNSIDYGLHIIQDNKIHLVESTFNTDYQLIKNYENVDLLIDKSNYKLIPVKSQMPVNYVITIHHVFEFKVLKNSKLSLIIECLEETENFVKKLIPVNFYFNYNNDNLDLKDTFFQEEFNVFLSKLN
;
A
#
# COMPACT_ATOMS: atom_id res chain seq x y z
N MET A 1 16.48 -4.77 7.63
CA MET A 1 17.23 -3.75 6.84
C MET A 1 16.87 -3.86 5.35
N LYS A 2 16.66 -2.73 4.64
CA LYS A 2 16.41 -2.70 3.18
C LYS A 2 17.70 -2.47 2.40
N ILE A 3 17.91 -3.22 1.32
CA ILE A 3 19.07 -3.12 0.43
C ILE A 3 18.55 -2.91 -0.99
N TYR A 4 18.80 -1.71 -1.54
CA TYR A 4 18.29 -1.30 -2.85
C TYR A 4 19.23 -1.70 -3.98
N ILE A 5 18.65 -2.12 -5.11
CA ILE A 5 19.37 -2.39 -6.34
C ILE A 5 19.15 -1.19 -7.28
N VAL A 6 20.24 -0.49 -7.63
CA VAL A 6 20.15 0.78 -8.37
C VAL A 6 20.25 0.62 -9.90
N ASN A 7 20.71 -0.53 -10.40
CA ASN A 7 21.04 -0.72 -11.81
C ASN A 7 19.92 -1.38 -12.64
N ILE A 8 18.80 -1.75 -12.03
CA ILE A 8 17.70 -2.45 -12.71
C ILE A 8 16.45 -1.59 -12.57
N THR A 9 15.75 -1.37 -13.69
CA THR A 9 14.46 -0.65 -13.66
C THR A 9 13.34 -1.59 -13.20
N PRO A 10 12.46 -1.19 -12.27
CA PRO A 10 11.38 -2.04 -11.78
C PRO A 10 10.53 -2.65 -12.90
N GLN A 11 10.26 -1.86 -13.96
CA GLN A 11 9.44 -2.28 -15.09
C GLN A 11 9.94 -3.54 -15.81
N SER A 12 11.26 -3.79 -15.79
CA SER A 12 11.86 -4.99 -16.37
C SER A 12 11.41 -6.30 -15.67
N LEU A 13 10.89 -6.21 -14.45
CA LEU A 13 10.46 -7.35 -13.63
C LEU A 13 9.06 -7.85 -13.95
N LYS A 14 8.29 -7.16 -14.79
CA LYS A 14 6.89 -7.46 -15.06
C LYS A 14 6.65 -8.93 -15.45
N ASN A 15 7.51 -9.48 -16.31
CA ASN A 15 7.40 -10.87 -16.75
C ASN A 15 8.13 -11.85 -15.80
N LYS A 16 9.04 -11.35 -14.96
CA LYS A 16 9.85 -12.15 -14.04
C LYS A 16 9.10 -12.50 -12.75
N ILE A 17 8.10 -11.71 -12.34
CA ILE A 17 7.28 -11.98 -11.15
C ILE A 17 6.66 -13.37 -11.18
N ASN A 18 6.08 -13.78 -12.31
CA ASN A 18 5.45 -15.10 -12.43
C ASN A 18 6.48 -16.24 -12.38
N LEU A 19 7.68 -16.02 -12.93
CA LEU A 19 8.79 -16.98 -12.83
C LEU A 19 9.24 -17.11 -11.37
N PHE A 20 9.36 -15.99 -10.65
CA PHE A 20 9.73 -16.01 -9.24
C PHE A 20 8.71 -16.73 -8.36
N LYS A 21 7.42 -16.59 -8.65
CA LYS A 21 6.36 -17.33 -7.95
C LYS A 21 6.47 -18.86 -8.13
N GLN A 22 7.11 -19.33 -9.19
CA GLN A 22 7.32 -20.75 -9.46
C GLN A 22 8.62 -21.27 -8.82
N ASP A 23 9.68 -20.46 -8.87
CA ASP A 23 11.02 -20.86 -8.44
C ASP A 23 11.26 -20.71 -6.93
N TYR A 24 10.45 -19.90 -6.24
CA TYR A 24 10.72 -19.47 -4.86
C TYR A 24 9.50 -19.59 -3.94
N GLU A 25 9.79 -19.74 -2.64
CA GLU A 25 8.79 -19.54 -1.60
C GLU A 25 8.33 -18.08 -1.65
N PHE A 26 7.02 -17.85 -1.77
CA PHE A 26 6.50 -16.50 -1.89
C PHE A 26 5.33 -16.24 -0.95
N SER A 27 5.17 -14.97 -0.57
CA SER A 27 3.97 -14.46 0.05
C SER A 27 3.55 -13.14 -0.58
N GLU A 28 2.25 -12.84 -0.50
CA GLU A 28 1.67 -11.64 -1.06
C GLU A 28 0.91 -10.88 0.02
N LYS A 29 1.09 -9.56 0.04
CA LYS A 29 0.30 -8.64 0.86
C LYS A 29 -0.28 -7.57 -0.03
N ILE A 30 -1.58 -7.33 0.12
CA ILE A 30 -2.29 -6.29 -0.62
C ILE A 30 -2.53 -5.11 0.31
N LYS A 31 -2.23 -3.91 -0.17
CA LYS A 31 -2.53 -2.65 0.51
C LYS A 31 -3.39 -1.81 -0.40
N TYR A 32 -4.38 -1.13 0.17
CA TYR A 32 -5.21 -0.19 -0.57
C TYR A 32 -4.90 1.21 -0.07
N GLU A 33 -4.65 2.12 -0.99
CA GLU A 33 -4.52 3.53 -0.73
C GLU A 33 -5.78 4.22 -1.25
N LEU A 34 -6.52 4.86 -0.34
CA LEU A 34 -7.69 5.66 -0.66
C LEU A 34 -7.31 7.12 -0.54
N ASN A 35 -7.35 7.83 -1.66
CA ASN A 35 -7.14 9.27 -1.68
C ASN A 35 -8.46 9.97 -2.02
N SER A 36 -8.89 10.88 -1.14
CA SER A 36 -10.04 11.75 -1.37
C SER A 36 -9.66 13.18 -1.08
N ILE A 37 -10.08 14.10 -1.95
CA ILE A 37 -9.83 15.54 -1.77
C ILE A 37 -10.46 16.03 -0.46
N ASP A 38 -11.67 15.56 -0.15
CA ASP A 38 -12.47 16.05 0.97
C ASP A 38 -12.17 15.34 2.30
N TYR A 39 -11.56 14.14 2.26
CA TYR A 39 -11.36 13.30 3.45
C TYR A 39 -9.90 12.96 3.72
N GLY A 40 -9.01 13.16 2.75
CA GLY A 40 -7.57 12.93 2.84
C GLY A 40 -7.17 11.49 2.50
N LEU A 41 -5.97 11.13 2.93
CA LEU A 41 -5.31 9.88 2.58
C LEU A 41 -5.53 8.81 3.65
N HIS A 42 -6.03 7.65 3.22
CA HIS A 42 -6.23 6.48 4.08
C HIS A 42 -5.54 5.25 3.50
N ILE A 43 -4.97 4.43 4.36
CA ILE A 43 -4.40 3.12 4.01
C ILE A 43 -5.27 2.03 4.61
N ILE A 44 -5.71 1.07 3.80
CA ILE A 44 -6.36 -0.15 4.24
C ILE A 44 -5.36 -1.31 4.14
N GLN A 45 -5.02 -1.90 5.28
CA GLN A 45 -4.13 -3.05 5.37
C GLN A 45 -4.56 -3.94 6.54
N ASP A 46 -4.47 -5.26 6.40
CA ASP A 46 -4.71 -6.22 7.48
C ASP A 46 -6.08 -6.03 8.19
N ASN A 47 -7.14 -5.74 7.40
CA ASN A 47 -8.50 -5.41 7.85
C ASN A 47 -8.61 -4.17 8.75
N LYS A 48 -7.62 -3.27 8.70
CA LYS A 48 -7.63 -2.00 9.43
C LYS A 48 -7.54 -0.84 8.46
N ILE A 49 -8.18 0.26 8.82
CA ILE A 49 -8.11 1.52 8.11
C ILE A 49 -7.26 2.48 8.94
N HIS A 50 -6.23 3.02 8.32
CA HIS A 50 -5.29 3.96 8.92
C HIS A 50 -5.42 5.31 8.21
N LEU A 51 -5.78 6.35 8.94
CA LEU A 51 -5.75 7.72 8.45
C LEU A 51 -4.29 8.20 8.45
N VAL A 52 -3.78 8.59 7.28
CA VAL A 52 -2.41 9.10 7.11
C VAL A 52 -2.41 10.62 7.12
N GLU A 53 -3.35 11.21 6.39
CA GLU A 53 -3.51 12.66 6.27
C GLU A 53 -5.01 12.99 6.26
N SER A 54 -5.42 14.00 7.01
CA SER A 54 -6.81 14.43 7.07
C SER A 54 -6.98 15.80 6.42
N THR A 55 -7.87 15.86 5.43
CA THR A 55 -8.42 17.11 4.89
C THR A 55 -9.89 17.29 5.28
N PHE A 56 -10.42 16.38 6.11
CA PHE A 56 -11.81 16.38 6.52
C PHE A 56 -12.12 17.60 7.36
N ASN A 57 -12.85 18.55 6.76
CA ASN A 57 -13.33 19.71 7.46
C ASN A 57 -14.67 19.40 8.15
N THR A 58 -14.73 19.66 9.46
CA THR A 58 -15.94 19.50 10.27
C THR A 58 -16.78 20.77 10.34
N ASP A 59 -16.38 21.83 9.63
CA ASP A 59 -17.10 23.09 9.59
C ASP A 59 -18.54 22.89 9.10
N TYR A 60 -19.48 23.02 10.03
CA TYR A 60 -20.90 22.98 9.74
C TYR A 60 -21.30 24.16 8.84
N GLN A 61 -21.73 23.89 7.61
CA GLN A 61 -22.45 24.89 6.82
C GLN A 61 -23.91 24.92 7.26
N LEU A 62 -24.27 25.91 8.06
CA LEU A 62 -25.67 26.24 8.30
C LEU A 62 -26.25 26.83 7.00
N ILE A 63 -27.11 26.09 6.31
CA ILE A 63 -27.80 26.58 5.10
C ILE A 63 -28.76 27.69 5.55
N LYS A 64 -28.34 28.95 5.44
CA LYS A 64 -29.07 30.12 5.98
C LYS A 64 -30.18 30.66 5.09
N ASN A 65 -30.48 30.03 3.95
CA ASN A 65 -31.46 30.57 2.99
C ASN A 65 -32.61 29.60 2.75
N TYR A 66 -33.55 29.55 3.69
CA TYR A 66 -34.92 29.09 3.42
C TYR A 66 -35.87 30.19 3.84
N GLU A 67 -36.39 30.94 2.87
CA GLU A 67 -37.56 31.78 3.09
C GLU A 67 -38.81 30.89 2.99
N ASN A 68 -39.71 31.01 3.98
CA ASN A 68 -41.01 30.30 4.11
C ASN A 68 -40.97 28.82 4.55
N VAL A 69 -40.37 28.54 5.71
CA VAL A 69 -40.67 27.30 6.45
C VAL A 69 -41.04 27.68 7.89
N ASP A 70 -42.24 27.29 8.34
CA ASP A 70 -42.64 27.42 9.75
C ASP A 70 -41.67 26.61 10.61
N LEU A 71 -40.73 27.31 11.25
CA LEU A 71 -39.71 26.73 12.11
C LEU A 71 -40.37 26.23 13.41
N LEU A 72 -40.68 24.94 13.45
CA LEU A 72 -40.92 24.23 14.70
C LEU A 72 -39.59 24.15 15.46
N ILE A 73 -39.44 24.99 16.48
CA ILE A 73 -38.25 25.00 17.33
C ILE A 73 -38.30 23.77 18.23
N ASP A 74 -37.49 22.77 17.91
CA ASP A 74 -37.22 21.65 18.79
C ASP A 74 -36.41 22.13 20.01
N LYS A 75 -36.95 21.93 21.22
CA LYS A 75 -36.30 22.26 22.50
C LYS A 75 -35.49 21.09 23.08
N SER A 76 -35.41 19.98 22.36
CA SER A 76 -34.64 18.80 22.77
C SER A 76 -33.15 19.16 22.87
N ASN A 77 -32.56 18.87 24.04
CA ASN A 77 -31.13 19.09 24.26
C ASN A 77 -30.33 17.99 23.57
N TYR A 78 -30.01 18.19 22.29
CA TYR A 78 -29.12 17.31 21.55
C TYR A 78 -27.69 17.46 22.05
N LYS A 79 -27.11 16.40 22.62
CA LYS A 79 -25.65 16.29 22.70
C LYS A 79 -25.13 16.00 21.30
N LEU A 80 -24.72 17.06 20.59
CA LEU A 80 -24.01 16.92 19.31
C LEU A 80 -22.68 16.23 19.59
N ILE A 81 -22.53 15.01 19.05
CA ILE A 81 -21.25 14.31 19.07
C ILE A 81 -20.50 14.77 17.82
N PRO A 82 -19.36 15.49 17.95
CA PRO A 82 -18.59 15.90 16.80
C PRO A 82 -18.08 14.67 16.05
N VAL A 83 -18.35 14.61 14.74
CA VAL A 83 -17.84 13.54 13.88
C VAL A 83 -16.34 13.74 13.75
N LYS A 84 -15.56 12.78 14.27
CA LYS A 84 -14.09 12.83 14.24
C LYS A 84 -13.49 12.31 12.94
N SER A 85 -14.23 11.48 12.22
CA SER A 85 -13.81 10.88 10.94
C SER A 85 -15.02 10.24 10.25
N GLN A 86 -15.04 10.27 8.92
CA GLN A 86 -16.01 9.56 8.10
C GLN A 86 -15.26 8.77 7.02
N MET A 87 -15.82 7.64 6.59
CA MET A 87 -15.27 6.92 5.44
C MET A 87 -15.30 7.85 4.21
N PRO A 88 -14.19 7.97 3.46
CA PRO A 88 -14.15 8.84 2.29
C PRO A 88 -15.27 8.54 1.31
N VAL A 89 -15.90 9.60 0.79
CA VAL A 89 -16.70 9.54 -0.44
C VAL A 89 -15.90 10.20 -1.56
N ASN A 90 -16.24 9.89 -2.82
CA ASN A 90 -15.53 10.42 -4.01
C ASN A 90 -13.99 10.27 -3.90
N TYR A 91 -13.53 9.03 -3.80
CA TYR A 91 -12.11 8.70 -3.66
C TYR A 91 -11.56 8.03 -4.92
N VAL A 92 -10.24 8.08 -5.07
CA VAL A 92 -9.47 7.22 -5.97
C VAL A 92 -8.86 6.10 -5.12
N ILE A 93 -9.00 4.84 -5.57
CA ILE A 93 -8.33 3.69 -4.97
C ILE A 93 -7.09 3.36 -5.80
N THR A 94 -5.95 3.27 -5.13
CA THR A 94 -4.74 2.66 -5.66
C THR A 94 -4.49 1.35 -4.92
N ILE A 95 -4.25 0.26 -5.65
CA ILE A 95 -4.03 -1.07 -5.09
C ILE A 95 -2.55 -1.40 -5.23
N HIS A 96 -1.90 -1.70 -4.11
CA HIS A 96 -0.50 -2.10 -4.06
C HIS A 96 -0.38 -3.58 -3.72
N HIS A 97 0.38 -4.30 -4.52
CA HIS A 97 0.77 -5.68 -4.26
C HIS A 97 2.23 -5.70 -3.81
N VAL A 98 2.49 -6.27 -2.64
CA VAL A 98 3.85 -6.49 -2.13
C VAL A 98 4.11 -7.98 -2.17
N PHE A 99 4.97 -8.39 -3.09
CA PHE A 99 5.45 -9.77 -3.19
C PHE A 99 6.76 -9.91 -2.43
N GLU A 100 6.82 -10.90 -1.55
CA GLU A 100 8.03 -11.30 -0.85
C GLU A 100 8.45 -12.68 -1.32
N PHE A 101 9.67 -12.80 -1.87
CA PHE A 101 10.25 -14.04 -2.36
C PHE A 101 11.43 -14.45 -1.49
N LYS A 102 11.53 -15.74 -1.17
CA LYS A 102 12.62 -16.34 -0.40
C LYS A 102 13.14 -17.59 -1.08
N VAL A 103 14.45 -17.82 -0.98
CA VAL A 103 15.07 -19.06 -1.46
C VAL A 103 14.54 -20.25 -0.64
N LEU A 104 14.48 -20.09 0.68
CA LEU A 104 13.91 -21.06 1.61
C LEU A 104 13.01 -20.32 2.62
N LYS A 105 12.05 -21.04 3.22
CA LYS A 105 11.17 -20.49 4.26
C LYS A 105 11.91 -19.80 5.41
N ASN A 106 13.13 -20.27 5.70
CA ASN A 106 13.95 -19.84 6.83
C ASN A 106 15.02 -18.80 6.42
N SER A 107 15.08 -18.44 5.14
CA SER A 107 16.06 -17.47 4.61
C SER A 107 15.90 -16.14 5.33
N LYS A 108 17.03 -15.56 5.73
CA LYS A 108 17.08 -14.23 6.33
C LYS A 108 16.95 -13.14 5.27
N LEU A 109 17.28 -13.46 4.03
CA LEU A 109 17.11 -12.59 2.87
C LEU A 109 15.79 -12.88 2.18
N SER A 110 15.06 -11.81 1.84
CA SER A 110 13.94 -11.88 0.91
C SER A 110 14.05 -10.81 -0.17
N LEU A 111 13.68 -11.16 -1.40
CA LEU A 111 13.47 -10.20 -2.48
C LEU A 111 12.05 -9.66 -2.37
N ILE A 112 11.92 -8.35 -2.22
CA ILE A 112 10.62 -7.66 -2.19
C ILE A 112 10.41 -6.99 -3.56
N ILE A 113 9.24 -7.22 -4.15
CA ILE A 113 8.77 -6.51 -5.34
C ILE A 113 7.43 -5.85 -5.02
N GLU A 114 7.40 -4.53 -5.06
CA GLU A 114 6.18 -3.74 -4.87
C GLU A 114 5.61 -3.37 -6.24
N CYS A 115 4.33 -3.67 -6.45
CA CYS A 115 3.62 -3.44 -7.70
C CYS A 115 2.36 -2.59 -7.46
N LEU A 116 1.98 -1.80 -8.45
CA LEU A 116 0.67 -1.18 -8.56
C LEU A 116 -0.24 -2.06 -9.43
N GLU A 117 -1.49 -2.24 -9.04
CA GLU A 117 -2.53 -2.77 -9.93
C GLU A 117 -3.18 -1.61 -10.69
N GLU A 118 -3.00 -1.61 -12.01
CA GLU A 118 -3.76 -0.75 -12.91
C GLU A 118 -4.84 -1.57 -13.61
N THR A 119 -6.04 -0.99 -13.72
CA THR A 119 -7.13 -1.60 -14.47
C THR A 119 -7.32 -0.83 -15.77
N GLU A 120 -6.80 -1.37 -16.88
CA GLU A 120 -7.04 -0.84 -18.23
C GLU A 120 -8.03 -1.75 -18.95
N ASN A 121 -9.15 -1.22 -19.44
CA ASN A 121 -10.14 -1.97 -20.23
C ASN A 121 -10.60 -3.28 -19.56
N PHE A 122 -10.86 -3.25 -18.25
CA PHE A 122 -11.23 -4.41 -17.42
C PHE A 122 -10.15 -5.50 -17.28
N VAL A 123 -8.94 -5.27 -17.80
CA VAL A 123 -7.79 -6.16 -17.61
C VAL A 123 -6.93 -5.59 -16.50
N LYS A 124 -6.77 -6.37 -15.43
CA LYS A 124 -5.86 -6.05 -14.33
C LYS A 124 -4.41 -6.27 -14.77
N LYS A 125 -3.57 -5.25 -14.63
CA LYS A 125 -2.14 -5.32 -14.93
C LYS A 125 -1.37 -4.94 -13.67
N LEU A 126 -0.39 -5.77 -13.32
CA LEU A 126 0.58 -5.45 -12.27
C LEU A 126 1.77 -4.71 -12.90
N ILE A 127 2.09 -3.56 -12.32
CA ILE A 127 3.21 -2.70 -12.73
C ILE A 127 4.18 -2.64 -11.56
N PRO A 128 5.37 -3.25 -11.67
CA PRO A 128 6.37 -3.14 -10.62
C PRO A 128 6.84 -1.69 -10.52
N VAL A 129 6.78 -1.12 -9.32
CA VAL A 129 7.18 0.26 -9.04
C VAL A 129 8.43 0.35 -8.19
N ASN A 130 8.73 -0.70 -7.43
CA ASN A 130 9.89 -0.74 -6.56
C ASN A 130 10.31 -2.19 -6.31
N PHE A 131 11.59 -2.40 -6.02
CA PHE A 131 12.10 -3.69 -5.60
C PHE A 131 13.38 -3.49 -4.79
N TYR A 132 13.59 -4.35 -3.81
CA TYR A 132 14.73 -4.31 -2.91
C TYR A 132 14.87 -5.65 -2.20
N PHE A 133 16.03 -5.92 -1.65
CA PHE A 133 16.18 -7.01 -0.69
C PHE A 133 15.82 -6.53 0.71
N ASN A 134 15.10 -7.35 1.45
CA ASN A 134 14.89 -7.19 2.87
C ASN A 134 15.70 -8.24 3.63
N TYR A 135 16.54 -7.79 4.56
CA TYR A 135 17.32 -8.65 5.43
C TYR A 135 16.77 -8.61 6.85
N ASN A 136 16.44 -9.78 7.40
CA ASN A 136 15.81 -9.94 8.70
C ASN A 136 16.81 -9.91 9.87
N ASN A 137 17.75 -8.96 9.82
CA ASN A 137 18.69 -8.66 10.88
C ASN A 137 19.23 -7.23 10.69
N ASP A 138 19.70 -6.62 11.76
CA ASP A 138 20.23 -5.26 11.76
C ASP A 138 21.71 -5.22 11.37
N ASN A 139 22.42 -6.33 11.62
CA ASN A 139 23.84 -6.46 11.28
C ASN A 139 24.01 -7.34 10.05
N LEU A 140 24.44 -6.71 8.95
CA LEU A 140 24.81 -7.39 7.72
C LEU A 140 26.28 -7.82 7.79
N ASP A 141 26.55 -9.12 7.85
CA ASP A 141 27.91 -9.60 7.60
C ASP A 141 28.08 -9.86 6.10
N LEU A 142 28.73 -8.93 5.41
CA LEU A 142 29.05 -9.08 4.00
C LEU A 142 30.03 -10.23 3.72
N LYS A 143 30.69 -10.80 4.74
CA LYS A 143 31.58 -11.95 4.57
C LYS A 143 30.86 -13.29 4.73
N ASP A 144 29.58 -13.28 5.11
CA ASP A 144 28.77 -14.49 5.18
C ASP A 144 28.54 -15.05 3.77
N THR A 145 29.12 -16.21 3.50
CA THR A 145 29.07 -16.87 2.19
C THR A 145 27.66 -17.29 1.80
N PHE A 146 26.85 -17.75 2.76
CA PHE A 146 25.46 -18.14 2.47
C PHE A 146 24.64 -16.93 2.02
N PHE A 147 24.85 -15.81 2.69
CA PHE A 147 24.18 -14.56 2.34
C PHE A 147 24.58 -14.06 0.94
N GLN A 148 25.88 -14.11 0.61
CA GLN A 148 26.35 -13.76 -0.74
C GLN A 148 25.75 -14.68 -1.82
N GLU A 149 25.66 -15.99 -1.54
CA GLU A 149 25.04 -16.95 -2.45
C GLU A 149 23.56 -16.64 -2.70
N GLU A 150 22.77 -16.35 -1.65
CA GLU A 150 21.36 -15.97 -1.82
C GLU A 150 21.20 -14.69 -2.67
N PHE A 151 22.06 -13.69 -2.46
CA PHE A 151 22.13 -12.51 -3.33
C PHE A 151 22.37 -12.87 -4.78
N ASN A 152 23.40 -13.68 -5.03
CA ASN A 152 23.79 -14.08 -6.38
C ASN A 152 22.69 -14.90 -7.07
N VAL A 153 21.98 -15.76 -6.34
CA VAL A 153 20.84 -16.51 -6.87
C VAL A 153 19.76 -15.55 -7.38
N PHE A 154 19.33 -14.58 -6.57
CA PHE A 154 18.33 -13.62 -7.01
C PHE A 154 18.84 -12.72 -8.14
N LEU A 155 20.05 -12.18 -8.02
CA LEU A 155 20.65 -11.32 -9.05
C LEU A 155 20.83 -12.05 -10.38
N SER A 156 21.14 -13.34 -10.38
CA SER A 156 21.27 -14.15 -11.61
C SER A 156 19.96 -14.24 -12.40
N LYS A 157 18.82 -14.19 -11.70
CA LYS A 157 17.49 -14.21 -12.31
C LYS A 157 16.98 -12.80 -12.65
N LEU A 158 17.52 -11.77 -11.99
CA LEU A 158 17.19 -10.37 -12.25
C LEU A 158 17.93 -9.81 -13.48
N ASN A 159 19.11 -10.33 -13.81
CA ASN A 159 19.77 -10.14 -15.12
C ASN A 159 19.03 -10.90 -16.24
#